data_AF-A0A7W6MYZ6-F1
#
_entry.id   AF-A0A7W6MYZ6-F1
#
_cell.length_a   1.000
_cell.length_b   1.000
_cell.length_c   1.000
_cell.angle_alpha   90.00
_cell.angle_beta   90.00
_cell.angle_gamma   90.00
#
_symmetry.space_group_name_H-M   'P 1'
#
loop_
_entity.id
_entity.type
_entity.pdbx_description
1 polymer ?
#
loop_
_entity_poly.entity_id
_entity_poly.type
_entity_poly.pdbx_seq_one_letter_code
_entity_poly.pdbx_strand_id
1 'polypeptide(L)'
;MKILNITFLLFFIGAFITGCYDDKGSYAYSDINQIEIEKFLYSGQAFTVGDTIRVNPNLTFSKDPSDTLTLNYEWRFAGKTRKDWNQKNFFWIVDTIARGNLEMRITDTKNGMVYLRNIAISLSSEFDAFGWAVLADKDNHSSLSFIKEREVKDEQKNTIFDNVVYQNIYETRNNGELLGQSPLKLHMHFCQDKSSTIGQVMVIEGSSPYMVDLNGKTLKKEITINQAFANQTLPADFKPVNAMFMRWCDLIENYDGKIYSRIKGTDQLFHSSAFLQTPLQFEGKVLEQCHLILAKYMKSACAIAHDKKNNRLLLIMDASYGSAAGAGEVKICPGKPNTGSVEGWVPLDNMGDNKVIHIGYFTPKGSGQKVGIFMILQDKNGKYWTQEFVLKRQYDTSSYYLEECERNPIDLTSILKENSIIYALPYQVASEFVLISSGADIYLYDRNSPNDKIKLFYTCEGTVTCIEAERFYHRHAGVGTDNGKVVILNMEKAKNLETKKEKVIWDTPTNINFGKIIDIRFKTQYGNDWN
;
A
#
# COMPACT_ATOMS: atom_id res chain seq x y z
N MET A 1 -18.95 70.21 30.33
CA MET A 1 -17.49 70.30 30.06
C MET A 1 -17.01 68.98 29.45
N LYS A 2 -17.06 68.85 28.13
CA LYS A 2 -16.68 67.62 27.38
C LYS A 2 -15.88 67.90 26.11
N ILE A 3 -15.35 69.13 25.94
CA ILE A 3 -14.69 69.57 24.69
C ILE A 3 -13.28 70.16 24.91
N LEU A 4 -12.80 70.25 26.16
CA LEU A 4 -11.47 70.82 26.44
C LEU A 4 -10.35 69.79 26.68
N ASN A 5 -10.59 68.51 26.41
CA ASN A 5 -9.63 67.41 26.60
C ASN A 5 -9.02 66.87 25.29
N ILE A 6 -9.36 67.43 24.13
CA ILE A 6 -8.82 66.97 22.83
C ILE A 6 -7.74 67.92 22.29
N THR A 7 -7.75 69.19 22.68
CA THR A 7 -6.77 70.19 22.20
C THR A 7 -5.45 70.17 22.97
N PHE A 8 -5.44 69.67 24.23
CA PHE A 8 -4.23 69.55 25.05
C PHE A 8 -3.39 68.30 24.70
N LEU A 9 -4.01 67.29 24.07
CA LEU A 9 -3.35 66.05 23.65
C LEU A 9 -2.59 66.20 22.31
N LEU A 10 -3.02 67.12 21.44
CA LEU A 10 -2.37 67.38 20.15
C LEU A 10 -1.13 68.29 20.23
N PHE A 11 -1.01 69.11 21.29
CA PHE A 11 0.14 70.00 21.46
C PHE A 11 1.33 69.32 22.19
N PHE A 12 1.07 68.30 23.01
CA PHE A 12 2.12 67.49 23.66
C PHE A 12 2.73 66.41 22.75
N ILE A 13 2.03 66.03 21.67
CA ILE A 13 2.55 65.08 20.66
C ILE A 13 3.55 65.77 19.71
N GLY A 14 3.50 67.10 19.55
CA GLY A 14 4.42 67.84 18.67
C GLY A 14 5.81 68.12 19.25
N ALA A 15 6.01 68.00 20.57
CA ALA A 15 7.28 68.36 21.24
C ALA A 15 8.20 67.16 21.56
N PHE A 16 7.78 65.93 21.24
CA PHE A 16 8.61 64.72 21.35
C PHE A 16 9.04 64.14 19.98
N ILE A 17 8.80 64.85 18.87
CA ILE A 17 9.20 64.45 17.50
C ILE A 17 10.50 65.13 17.04
N THR A 18 11.27 65.76 17.95
CA THR A 18 12.60 66.31 17.63
C THR A 18 13.68 65.76 18.56
N GLY A 19 13.58 64.45 18.81
CA GLY A 19 14.59 63.63 19.48
C GLY A 19 14.92 62.36 18.71
N CYS A 20 14.82 62.36 17.37
CA CYS A 20 15.68 61.48 16.59
C CYS A 20 17.09 62.03 16.73
N TYR A 21 17.78 61.59 17.78
CA TYR A 21 19.22 61.67 17.83
C TYR A 21 19.70 60.88 16.61
N ASP A 22 20.05 61.59 15.54
CA ASP A 22 20.82 61.00 14.45
C ASP A 22 22.04 60.37 15.12
N ASP A 23 22.09 59.03 15.14
CA ASP A 23 23.31 58.31 15.42
C ASP A 23 24.31 58.73 14.34
N LYS A 24 25.07 59.79 14.64
CA LYS A 24 26.28 60.18 13.91
C LYS A 24 27.44 59.30 14.32
N GLY A 25 27.18 58.01 14.58
CA GLY A 25 28.16 56.96 14.41
C GLY A 25 28.64 57.03 12.97
N SER A 26 29.83 57.60 12.77
CA SER A 26 30.68 57.31 11.62
C SER A 26 31.07 55.83 11.71
N TYR A 27 30.14 54.93 11.43
CA TYR A 27 30.47 53.54 11.18
C TYR A 27 31.20 53.55 9.83
N ALA A 28 32.52 53.41 9.88
CA ALA A 28 33.30 53.06 8.71
C ALA A 28 32.90 51.63 8.32
N TYR A 29 31.82 51.50 7.56
CA TYR A 29 31.43 50.21 6.98
C TYR A 29 32.51 49.82 5.99
N SER A 30 33.33 48.84 6.37
CA SER A 30 34.26 48.21 5.45
C SER A 30 33.46 47.52 4.35
N ASP A 31 33.74 47.86 3.10
CA ASP A 31 33.04 47.31 1.94
C ASP A 31 33.34 45.81 1.78
N ILE A 32 32.38 44.95 2.11
CA ILE A 32 32.53 43.48 2.24
C ILE A 32 32.38 42.80 0.87
N ASN A 33 33.23 41.81 0.56
CA ASN A 33 33.01 40.93 -0.60
C ASN A 33 31.81 40.01 -0.31
N GLN A 34 30.67 40.25 -0.95
CA GLN A 34 29.47 39.45 -0.78
C GLN A 34 29.61 38.15 -1.57
N ILE A 35 29.28 37.03 -0.94
CA ILE A 35 29.27 35.71 -1.57
C ILE A 35 27.83 35.30 -1.79
N GLU A 36 27.42 35.18 -3.05
CA GLU A 36 26.17 34.52 -3.41
C GLU A 36 26.44 33.04 -3.73
N ILE A 37 25.71 32.16 -3.05
CA ILE A 37 25.70 30.73 -3.34
C ILE A 37 24.59 30.48 -4.36
N GLU A 38 24.91 29.98 -5.55
CA GLU A 38 23.88 29.68 -6.56
C GLU A 38 22.99 28.51 -6.16
N LYS A 39 21.87 28.32 -6.89
CA LYS A 39 20.93 27.23 -6.61
C LYS A 39 21.56 25.93 -7.08
N PHE A 40 21.64 24.95 -6.17
CA PHE A 40 22.42 23.74 -6.41
C PHE A 40 21.58 22.45 -6.44
N LEU A 41 20.30 22.53 -6.06
CA LEU A 41 19.27 21.49 -6.17
C LEU A 41 17.89 22.15 -6.37
N TYR A 42 16.82 21.37 -6.50
CA TYR A 42 15.44 21.88 -6.51
C TYR A 42 14.72 21.63 -5.17
N SER A 43 13.87 22.59 -4.76
CA SER A 43 13.12 22.45 -3.50
C SER A 43 12.12 21.31 -3.63
N GLY A 44 12.08 20.42 -2.63
CA GLY A 44 11.24 19.23 -2.64
C GLY A 44 11.83 18.05 -3.42
N GLN A 45 13.09 18.14 -3.87
CA GLN A 45 13.76 17.03 -4.51
C GLN A 45 13.86 15.83 -3.55
N ALA A 46 13.52 14.65 -4.07
CA ALA A 46 13.51 13.40 -3.31
C ALA A 46 14.70 12.52 -3.68
N PHE A 47 15.27 11.87 -2.67
CA PHE A 47 16.33 10.87 -2.82
C PHE A 47 15.97 9.63 -2.01
N THR A 48 16.50 8.50 -2.45
CA THR A 48 16.35 7.20 -1.81
C THR A 48 17.61 6.86 -1.01
N VAL A 49 17.50 6.10 0.08
CA VAL A 49 18.67 5.47 0.71
C VAL A 49 19.49 4.70 -0.34
N GLY A 50 20.80 4.94 -0.37
CA GLY A 50 21.74 4.46 -1.38
C GLY A 50 22.02 5.44 -2.52
N ASP A 51 21.13 6.40 -2.78
CA ASP A 51 21.38 7.42 -3.80
C ASP A 51 22.58 8.28 -3.42
N THR A 52 23.29 8.79 -4.44
CA THR A 52 24.39 9.72 -4.23
C THR A 52 23.94 11.15 -4.52
N ILE A 53 24.03 12.01 -3.51
CA ILE A 53 23.89 13.46 -3.66
C ILE A 53 25.28 14.04 -3.91
N ARG A 54 25.49 14.60 -5.11
CA ARG A 54 26.70 15.33 -5.47
C ARG A 54 26.34 16.76 -5.80
N VAL A 55 26.95 17.71 -5.09
CA VAL A 55 26.73 19.13 -5.33
C VAL A 55 28.07 19.83 -5.51
N ASN A 56 28.20 20.54 -6.63
CA ASN A 56 29.34 21.42 -6.89
C ASN A 56 28.79 22.86 -6.97
N PRO A 57 28.74 23.60 -5.85
CA PRO A 57 28.13 24.92 -5.82
C PRO A 57 28.95 25.94 -6.63
N ASN A 58 28.25 26.69 -7.48
CA ASN A 58 28.79 27.90 -8.06
C ASN A 58 28.65 29.04 -7.06
N LEU A 59 29.72 29.83 -6.94
CA LEU A 59 29.80 30.97 -6.03
C LEU A 59 30.07 32.22 -6.86
N THR A 60 29.26 33.24 -6.64
CA THR A 60 29.44 34.56 -7.26
C THR A 60 29.92 35.52 -6.19
N PHE A 61 30.96 36.28 -6.50
CA PHE A 61 31.59 37.23 -5.58
C PHE A 61 31.32 38.65 -6.08
N SER A 62 30.95 39.57 -5.18
CA SER A 62 30.73 40.97 -5.55
C SER A 62 32.03 41.72 -5.89
N LYS A 63 33.18 41.13 -5.53
CA LYS A 63 34.53 41.64 -5.83
C LYS A 63 35.45 40.49 -6.28
N ASP A 64 36.52 40.83 -6.99
CA ASP A 64 37.55 39.86 -7.40
C ASP A 64 38.05 39.08 -6.16
N PRO A 65 37.89 37.74 -6.12
CA PRO A 65 38.24 36.93 -4.96
C PRO A 65 39.75 36.81 -4.69
N SER A 66 40.62 37.46 -5.50
CA SER A 66 42.09 37.48 -5.33
C SER A 66 42.54 37.40 -3.87
N ASP A 67 43.14 36.27 -3.47
CA ASP A 67 43.82 35.87 -2.20
C ASP A 67 43.33 36.42 -0.83
N THR A 68 42.18 37.09 -0.80
CA THR A 68 41.76 37.92 0.34
C THR A 68 40.69 37.25 1.18
N LEU A 69 40.08 36.16 0.73
CA LEU A 69 39.08 35.40 1.49
C LEU A 69 39.69 34.13 2.10
N THR A 70 39.42 33.89 3.38
CA THR A 70 39.74 32.62 4.04
C THR A 70 38.44 31.95 4.44
N LEU A 71 37.93 31.11 3.54
CA LEU A 71 36.59 30.53 3.62
C LEU A 71 36.60 29.17 4.30
N ASN A 72 35.74 29.04 5.32
CA ASN A 72 35.37 27.76 5.89
C ASN A 72 34.01 27.33 5.35
N TYR A 73 33.94 26.09 4.85
CA TYR A 73 32.72 25.48 4.36
C TYR A 73 32.13 24.57 5.43
N GLU A 74 30.81 24.57 5.54
CA GLU A 74 30.06 23.66 6.40
C GLU A 74 28.77 23.27 5.70
N TRP A 75 28.51 21.97 5.63
CA TRP A 75 27.23 21.41 5.20
C TRP A 75 26.47 20.86 6.39
N ARG A 76 25.15 21.05 6.36
CA ARG A 76 24.24 20.49 7.37
C ARG A 76 23.01 19.91 6.69
N PHE A 77 22.48 18.85 7.26
CA PHE A 77 21.18 18.32 6.90
C PHE A 77 20.33 18.20 8.16
N ALA A 78 19.15 18.82 8.15
CA ALA A 78 18.25 18.88 9.32
C ALA A 78 18.99 19.31 10.61
N GLY A 79 19.87 20.31 10.48
CA GLY A 79 20.67 20.85 11.59
C GLY A 79 21.87 20.00 12.03
N LYS A 80 22.14 18.85 11.42
CA LYS A 80 23.28 17.97 11.75
C LYS A 80 24.37 18.05 10.68
N THR A 81 25.64 17.98 11.10
CA THR A 81 26.80 17.92 10.20
C THR A 81 27.53 16.57 10.30
N ARG A 82 28.50 16.33 9.42
CA ARG A 82 29.38 15.15 9.41
C ARG A 82 30.83 15.58 9.23
N LYS A 83 31.76 14.66 9.53
CA LYS A 83 33.21 14.93 9.44
C LYS A 83 33.64 15.47 8.07
N ASP A 84 33.09 14.91 6.99
CA ASP A 84 33.47 15.26 5.61
C ASP A 84 32.60 16.37 5.00
N TRP A 85 31.71 16.95 5.80
CA TRP A 85 30.78 18.01 5.39
C TRP A 85 31.37 19.39 5.64
N ASN A 86 32.68 19.54 5.38
CA ASN A 86 33.45 20.75 5.61
C ASN A 86 34.19 21.23 4.34
N GLN A 87 33.76 20.73 3.17
CA GLN A 87 34.33 21.05 1.85
C GLN A 87 33.37 21.91 1.03
N LYS A 88 33.89 22.65 0.04
CA LYS A 88 33.04 23.41 -0.91
C LYS A 88 32.08 22.47 -1.64
N ASN A 89 32.61 21.38 -2.20
CA ASN A 89 31.83 20.39 -2.91
C ASN A 89 31.24 19.41 -1.91
N PHE A 90 29.97 19.07 -2.11
CA PHE A 90 29.24 18.15 -1.25
C PHE A 90 29.15 16.77 -1.88
N PHE A 91 29.39 15.76 -1.07
CA PHE A 91 29.17 14.37 -1.43
C PHE A 91 28.49 13.66 -0.27
N TRP A 92 27.39 12.98 -0.56
CA TRP A 92 26.70 12.16 0.42
C TRP A 92 26.04 10.95 -0.27
N ILE A 93 26.38 9.75 0.18
CA ILE A 93 25.59 8.56 -0.09
C ILE A 93 24.50 8.50 0.99
N VAL A 94 23.26 8.67 0.58
CA VAL A 94 22.11 8.75 1.48
C VAL A 94 22.01 7.47 2.29
N ASP A 95 22.04 7.60 3.61
CA ASP A 95 22.06 6.50 4.57
C ASP A 95 21.01 6.67 5.68
N THR A 96 20.11 7.66 5.52
CA THR A 96 19.08 8.01 6.50
C THR A 96 17.76 8.32 5.81
N ILE A 97 16.65 8.05 6.51
CA ILE A 97 15.29 8.45 6.12
C ILE A 97 14.92 9.69 6.93
N ALA A 98 14.63 10.81 6.27
CA ALA A 98 14.29 12.07 6.92
C ALA A 98 13.85 13.12 5.89
N ARG A 99 13.10 14.12 6.34
CA ARG A 99 12.83 15.35 5.58
C ARG A 99 13.50 16.52 6.29
N GLY A 100 14.19 17.37 5.54
CA GLY A 100 14.88 18.50 6.13
C GLY A 100 15.54 19.40 5.11
N ASN A 101 16.14 20.47 5.59
CA ASN A 101 16.97 21.34 4.76
C ASN A 101 18.37 20.76 4.65
N LEU A 102 18.89 20.65 3.43
CA LEU A 102 20.32 20.61 3.15
C LEU A 102 20.82 22.05 3.05
N GLU A 103 21.81 22.39 3.86
CA GLU A 103 22.28 23.75 4.07
C GLU A 103 23.77 23.82 3.76
N MET A 104 24.16 24.75 2.89
CA MET A 104 25.55 25.17 2.71
C MET A 104 25.77 26.46 3.48
N ARG A 105 26.78 26.45 4.34
CA ARG A 105 27.24 27.62 5.08
C ARG A 105 28.69 27.90 4.72
N ILE A 106 28.98 29.16 4.36
CA ILE A 106 30.32 29.65 4.06
C ILE A 106 30.63 30.73 5.09
N THR A 107 31.70 30.56 5.84
CA THR A 107 32.18 31.56 6.80
C THR A 107 33.48 32.18 6.30
N ASP A 108 33.51 33.49 6.11
CA ASP A 108 34.77 34.21 5.93
C ASP A 108 35.41 34.42 7.31
N THR A 109 36.50 33.69 7.55
CA THR A 109 37.18 33.70 8.86
C THR A 109 37.89 35.00 9.18
N LYS A 110 38.09 35.90 8.19
CA LYS A 110 38.74 37.19 8.43
C LYS A 110 37.83 38.22 9.08
N ASN A 111 36.55 38.23 8.71
CA ASN A 111 35.56 39.19 9.23
C ASN A 111 34.40 38.55 10.00
N GLY A 112 34.34 37.20 10.02
CA GLY A 112 33.29 36.45 10.71
C GLY A 112 31.95 36.39 9.99
N MET A 113 31.87 36.89 8.75
CA MET A 113 30.62 36.90 7.98
C MET A 113 30.22 35.50 7.54
N VAL A 114 28.92 35.25 7.55
CA VAL A 114 28.32 33.95 7.25
C VAL A 114 27.33 34.10 6.10
N TYR A 115 27.54 33.31 5.05
CA TYR A 115 26.65 33.20 3.90
C TYR A 115 26.00 31.83 3.92
N LEU A 116 24.69 31.76 3.73
CA LEU A 116 23.93 30.53 3.84
C LEU A 116 22.97 30.37 2.67
N ARG A 117 22.88 29.15 2.15
CA ARG A 117 21.78 28.73 1.29
C ARG A 117 21.28 27.37 1.74
N ASN A 118 19.97 27.26 1.89
CA ASN A 118 19.30 26.03 2.26
C ASN A 118 18.35 25.57 1.16
N ILE A 119 18.13 24.27 1.11
CA ILE A 119 17.12 23.67 0.24
C ILE A 119 16.45 22.48 0.91
N ALA A 120 15.12 22.45 0.85
CA ALA A 120 14.35 21.34 1.39
C ALA A 120 14.50 20.12 0.48
N ILE A 121 14.95 19.00 1.05
CA ILE A 121 15.00 17.69 0.38
C ILE A 121 14.27 16.65 1.22
N SER A 122 13.82 15.58 0.57
CA SER A 122 13.19 14.43 1.22
C SER A 122 14.01 13.18 0.96
N LEU A 123 14.30 12.41 2.01
CA LEU A 123 15.05 11.17 1.94
C LEU A 123 14.14 10.04 2.37
N SER A 124 13.85 9.12 1.47
CA SER A 124 12.93 8.01 1.68
C SER A 124 13.62 6.65 1.56
N SER A 125 12.93 5.61 2.02
CA SER A 125 13.34 4.23 1.75
C SER A 125 13.11 3.88 0.28
N GLU A 126 13.89 2.95 -0.23
CA GLU A 126 13.70 2.32 -1.55
C GLU A 126 12.36 1.59 -1.68
N PHE A 127 11.79 1.17 -0.55
CA PHE A 127 10.48 0.52 -0.48
C PHE A 127 9.34 1.49 -0.15
N ASP A 128 9.63 2.77 0.08
CA ASP A 128 8.64 3.84 0.04
C ASP A 128 8.31 4.16 -1.44
N ALA A 129 7.81 3.16 -2.14
CA ALA A 129 7.59 3.15 -3.58
C ALA A 129 6.38 2.28 -3.93
N PHE A 130 5.77 2.59 -5.07
CA PHE A 130 4.88 1.67 -5.74
C PHE A 130 5.65 0.47 -6.28
N GLY A 131 5.09 -0.72 -6.15
CA GLY A 131 5.74 -1.93 -6.64
C GLY A 131 5.04 -3.20 -6.23
N TRP A 132 5.68 -4.33 -6.47
CA TRP A 132 5.13 -5.66 -6.24
C TRP A 132 5.96 -6.40 -5.21
N ALA A 133 5.38 -6.70 -4.05
CA ALA A 133 5.96 -7.64 -3.11
C ALA A 133 5.72 -9.05 -3.62
N VAL A 134 6.77 -9.86 -3.69
CA VAL A 134 6.76 -11.23 -4.24
C VAL A 134 7.22 -12.17 -3.13
N LEU A 135 6.35 -13.09 -2.75
CA LEU A 135 6.65 -14.16 -1.81
C LEU A 135 6.86 -15.46 -2.57
N ALA A 136 8.00 -16.11 -2.35
CA ALA A 136 8.37 -17.34 -3.04
C ALA A 136 8.98 -18.36 -2.08
N ASP A 137 8.84 -19.63 -2.43
CA ASP A 137 9.67 -20.71 -1.89
C ASP A 137 10.95 -20.79 -2.74
N LYS A 138 12.08 -20.45 -2.11
CA LYS A 138 13.39 -20.45 -2.74
C LYS A 138 14.34 -21.19 -1.83
N ASP A 139 15.03 -22.21 -2.35
CA ASP A 139 16.02 -22.98 -1.58
C ASP A 139 15.48 -23.48 -0.23
N ASN A 140 14.23 -23.97 -0.20
CA ASN A 140 13.49 -24.45 0.97
C ASN A 140 13.28 -23.42 2.09
N HIS A 141 13.29 -22.13 1.75
CA HIS A 141 12.92 -21.05 2.66
C HIS A 141 12.04 -20.02 1.96
N SER A 142 11.26 -19.30 2.75
CA SER A 142 10.46 -18.18 2.27
C SER A 142 11.35 -17.01 1.92
N SER A 143 11.26 -16.55 0.67
CA SER A 143 11.97 -15.36 0.19
C SER A 143 10.97 -14.26 -0.12
N LEU A 144 11.22 -13.09 0.45
CA LEU A 144 10.49 -11.87 0.12
C LEU A 144 11.33 -10.98 -0.80
N SER A 145 10.79 -10.67 -1.97
CA SER A 145 11.37 -9.76 -2.96
C SER A 145 10.44 -8.60 -3.25
N PHE A 146 10.96 -7.52 -3.84
CA PHE A 146 10.21 -6.33 -4.23
C PHE A 146 10.60 -5.87 -5.62
N ILE A 147 9.61 -5.74 -6.50
CA ILE A 147 9.76 -5.16 -7.84
C ILE A 147 9.27 -3.71 -7.75
N LYS A 148 10.21 -2.78 -7.56
CA LYS A 148 9.92 -1.34 -7.53
C LYS A 148 9.56 -0.88 -8.94
N GLU A 149 8.39 -0.30 -9.10
CA GLU A 149 8.04 0.29 -10.37
C GLU A 149 8.85 1.56 -10.64
N ARG A 150 9.39 1.65 -11.85
CA ARG A 150 10.16 2.81 -12.30
C ARG A 150 9.80 3.13 -13.74
N GLU A 151 9.28 4.33 -13.94
CA GLU A 151 9.01 4.86 -15.27
C GLU A 151 10.25 5.58 -15.81
N VAL A 152 10.62 5.27 -17.04
CA VAL A 152 11.66 5.98 -17.78
C VAL A 152 11.12 6.42 -19.13
N LYS A 153 11.81 7.38 -19.77
CA LYS A 153 11.49 7.80 -21.13
C LYS A 153 12.37 7.03 -22.10
N ASP A 154 11.74 6.40 -23.10
CA ASP A 154 12.47 5.85 -24.24
C ASP A 154 13.01 6.97 -25.15
N GLU A 155 13.75 6.61 -26.20
CA GLU A 155 14.31 7.56 -27.17
C GLU A 155 13.22 8.43 -27.85
N GLN A 156 11.99 7.93 -27.91
CA GLN A 156 10.82 8.57 -28.51
C GLN A 156 9.99 9.36 -27.49
N LYS A 157 10.47 9.48 -26.24
CA LYS A 157 9.81 10.15 -25.11
C LYS A 157 8.51 9.49 -24.63
N ASN A 158 8.25 8.24 -25.03
CA ASN A 158 7.19 7.44 -24.45
C ASN A 158 7.59 7.00 -23.05
N THR A 159 6.61 6.87 -22.16
CA THR A 159 6.84 6.26 -20.85
C THR A 159 6.94 4.74 -21.00
N ILE A 160 8.02 4.14 -20.50
CA ILE A 160 8.20 2.70 -20.38
C ILE A 160 8.52 2.32 -18.93
N PHE A 161 8.23 1.09 -18.54
CA PHE A 161 8.50 0.57 -17.19
C PHE A 161 9.82 -0.19 -17.17
N ASP A 162 10.82 0.40 -16.51
CA ASP A 162 12.15 -0.19 -16.29
C ASP A 162 12.32 -0.54 -14.81
N ASN A 163 11.47 -1.47 -14.34
CA ASN A 163 11.34 -1.80 -12.92
C ASN A 163 12.65 -2.30 -12.31
N VAL A 164 12.86 -1.98 -11.03
CA VAL A 164 14.05 -2.36 -10.26
C VAL A 164 13.71 -3.50 -9.31
N VAL A 165 14.48 -4.58 -9.35
CA VAL A 165 14.25 -5.77 -8.53
C VAL A 165 15.17 -5.78 -7.31
N TYR A 166 14.58 -5.98 -6.14
CA TYR A 166 15.27 -6.23 -4.87
C TYR A 166 14.91 -7.65 -4.39
N GLN A 167 15.90 -8.54 -4.30
CA GLN A 167 15.69 -9.92 -3.84
C GLN A 167 16.09 -10.10 -2.38
N ASN A 168 15.53 -11.12 -1.71
CA ASN A 168 15.88 -11.53 -0.34
C ASN A 168 15.90 -10.36 0.66
N ILE A 169 14.86 -9.53 0.61
CA ILE A 169 14.79 -8.27 1.35
C ILE A 169 14.76 -8.54 2.85
N TYR A 170 13.96 -9.52 3.29
CA TYR A 170 13.82 -9.81 4.72
C TYR A 170 15.19 -10.13 5.35
N GLU A 171 15.94 -11.06 4.77
CA GLU A 171 17.28 -11.43 5.21
C GLU A 171 18.22 -10.22 5.24
N THR A 172 18.24 -9.45 4.15
CA THR A 172 19.10 -8.26 4.00
C THR A 172 18.78 -7.18 5.03
N ARG A 173 17.51 -7.02 5.44
CA ARG A 173 17.07 -5.96 6.36
C ARG A 173 17.07 -6.36 7.82
N ASN A 174 17.11 -7.66 8.11
CA ASN A 174 16.99 -8.21 9.46
C ASN A 174 18.24 -8.99 9.86
N ASN A 175 19.43 -8.48 9.53
CA ASN A 175 20.73 -9.00 9.97
C ASN A 175 20.96 -10.48 9.64
N GLY A 176 20.51 -10.94 8.48
CA GLY A 176 20.65 -12.35 8.05
C GLY A 176 19.60 -13.30 8.61
N GLU A 177 18.59 -12.80 9.33
CA GLU A 177 17.46 -13.62 9.77
C GLU A 177 16.64 -14.09 8.56
N LEU A 178 16.33 -15.38 8.51
CA LEU A 178 15.47 -15.97 7.48
C LEU A 178 14.01 -15.95 7.91
N LEU A 179 13.10 -15.90 6.93
CA LEU A 179 11.69 -16.23 7.14
C LEU A 179 11.52 -17.74 7.37
N GLY A 180 10.27 -18.19 7.51
CA GLY A 180 9.92 -19.60 7.64
C GLY A 180 10.25 -20.43 6.39
N GLN A 181 9.75 -21.67 6.35
CA GLN A 181 9.99 -22.62 5.27
C GLN A 181 8.72 -22.96 4.49
N SER A 182 7.61 -22.26 4.76
CA SER A 182 6.30 -22.65 4.23
C SER A 182 5.53 -21.39 3.88
N PRO A 183 5.97 -20.63 2.86
CA PRO A 183 5.31 -19.39 2.49
C PRO A 183 3.88 -19.69 2.08
N LEU A 184 2.93 -18.85 2.52
CA LEU A 184 1.51 -19.01 2.17
C LEU A 184 0.95 -17.76 1.52
N LYS A 185 1.18 -16.58 2.11
CA LYS A 185 0.46 -15.37 1.68
C LYS A 185 1.13 -14.09 2.17
N LEU A 186 0.90 -13.01 1.43
CA LEU A 186 1.13 -11.65 1.86
C LEU A 186 -0.22 -10.96 2.11
N HIS A 187 -0.33 -10.27 3.24
CA HIS A 187 -1.46 -9.38 3.53
C HIS A 187 -0.94 -7.98 3.82
N MET A 188 -1.33 -7.01 3.00
CA MET A 188 -1.06 -5.61 3.30
C MET A 188 -2.15 -5.02 4.16
N HIS A 189 -1.75 -4.21 5.14
CA HIS A 189 -2.70 -3.59 6.07
C HIS A 189 -2.24 -2.20 6.48
N PHE A 190 -3.20 -1.42 6.98
CA PHE A 190 -3.05 0.00 7.19
C PHE A 190 -3.64 0.43 8.54
N CYS A 191 -3.26 1.62 8.99
CA CYS A 191 -3.89 2.32 10.10
C CYS A 191 -4.21 3.75 9.68
N GLN A 192 -5.21 4.34 10.33
CA GLN A 192 -5.60 5.74 10.16
C GLN A 192 -4.60 6.64 10.88
N ASP A 193 -3.37 6.76 10.40
CA ASP A 193 -2.51 7.86 10.84
C ASP A 193 -2.90 9.14 10.07
N LYS A 194 -2.78 10.32 10.70
CA LYS A 194 -3.11 11.62 10.10
C LYS A 194 -2.10 12.07 9.03
N SER A 195 -1.15 11.19 8.68
CA SER A 195 -0.14 11.39 7.66
C SER A 195 -0.33 10.39 6.51
N SER A 196 0.50 10.45 5.49
CA SER A 196 0.50 9.45 4.42
C SER A 196 1.07 8.13 4.94
N THR A 197 0.25 7.36 5.67
CA THR A 197 0.63 6.04 6.21
C THR A 197 0.98 5.10 5.05
N ILE A 198 2.12 4.44 5.16
CA ILE A 198 2.50 3.37 4.25
C ILE A 198 2.10 2.05 4.90
N GLY A 199 1.32 1.25 4.19
CA GLY A 199 0.83 -0.03 4.71
C GLY A 199 1.98 -0.95 5.09
N GLN A 200 1.81 -1.64 6.22
CA GLN A 200 2.68 -2.73 6.64
C GLN A 200 2.37 -3.99 5.84
N VAL A 201 3.33 -4.91 5.79
CA VAL A 201 3.22 -6.17 5.05
C VAL A 201 3.32 -7.32 6.04
N MET A 202 2.21 -8.00 6.24
CA MET A 202 2.17 -9.25 6.98
C MET A 202 2.56 -10.41 6.06
N VAL A 203 3.63 -11.12 6.42
CA VAL A 203 4.03 -12.38 5.80
C VAL A 203 3.41 -13.52 6.57
N ILE A 204 2.66 -14.41 5.90
CA ILE A 204 1.99 -15.57 6.49
C ILE A 204 2.70 -16.85 6.02
N GLU A 205 3.01 -17.70 7.00
CA GLU A 205 3.80 -18.93 6.88
C GLU A 205 3.06 -20.10 7.53
N GLY A 206 3.18 -21.29 6.95
CA GLY A 206 2.66 -22.54 7.53
C GLY A 206 3.53 -23.11 8.66
N SER A 207 4.72 -22.54 8.87
CA SER A 207 5.69 -22.98 9.89
C SER A 207 6.24 -21.78 10.65
N SER A 208 6.76 -22.02 11.86
CA SER A 208 7.32 -20.99 12.75
C SER A 208 8.32 -20.08 11.99
N PRO A 209 8.20 -18.74 12.09
CA PRO A 209 7.42 -17.98 13.08
C PRO A 209 5.92 -17.80 12.79
N TYR A 210 5.35 -18.51 11.79
CA TYR A 210 3.95 -18.49 11.35
C TYR A 210 3.47 -17.17 10.74
N MET A 211 3.72 -16.02 11.37
CA MET A 211 3.50 -14.73 10.72
C MET A 211 4.47 -13.68 11.26
N VAL A 212 4.95 -12.81 10.37
CA VAL A 212 5.83 -11.69 10.69
C VAL A 212 5.31 -10.44 10.00
N ASP A 213 5.12 -9.38 10.78
CA ASP A 213 4.75 -8.08 10.23
C ASP A 213 5.99 -7.24 9.92
N LEU A 214 5.96 -6.58 8.77
CA LEU A 214 7.08 -5.79 8.26
C LEU A 214 6.70 -4.32 8.14
N ASN A 215 7.62 -3.47 8.55
CA ASN A 215 7.50 -2.02 8.42
C ASN A 215 7.22 -1.63 6.96
N GLY A 216 6.17 -0.85 6.72
CA GLY A 216 5.79 -0.44 5.37
C GLY A 216 6.84 0.40 4.61
N LYS A 217 7.74 1.08 5.33
CA LYS A 217 8.82 1.88 4.72
C LYS A 217 10.08 1.05 4.53
N THR A 218 10.52 0.33 5.54
CA THR A 218 11.86 -0.29 5.57
C THR A 218 11.87 -1.78 5.30
N LEU A 219 10.70 -2.43 5.35
CA LEU A 219 10.52 -3.89 5.32
C LEU A 219 11.34 -4.63 6.38
N LYS A 220 11.75 -3.94 7.45
CA LYS A 220 12.28 -4.54 8.67
C LYS A 220 11.16 -5.19 9.46
N LYS A 221 11.47 -6.27 10.16
CA LYS A 221 10.56 -6.92 11.11
C LYS A 221 10.14 -5.92 12.19
N GLU A 222 8.84 -5.79 12.37
CA GLU A 222 8.22 -4.99 13.43
C GLU A 222 7.78 -5.88 14.59
N ILE A 223 6.99 -6.91 14.28
CA ILE A 223 6.43 -7.81 15.28
C ILE A 223 6.26 -9.22 14.69
N THR A 224 6.36 -10.22 15.56
CA THR A 224 6.03 -11.62 15.25
C THR A 224 4.63 -11.96 15.78
N ILE A 225 3.98 -12.97 15.21
CA ILE A 225 2.61 -13.28 15.59
C ILE A 225 2.45 -13.64 17.07
N ASN A 226 3.40 -14.37 17.67
CA ASN A 226 3.36 -14.66 19.10
C ASN A 226 3.34 -13.37 19.92
N GLN A 227 4.19 -12.38 19.59
CA GLN A 227 4.20 -11.08 20.28
C GLN A 227 2.87 -10.31 20.13
N ALA A 228 2.12 -10.55 19.05
CA ALA A 228 0.83 -9.92 18.80
C ALA A 228 -0.35 -10.58 19.56
N PHE A 229 -0.17 -11.77 20.13
CA PHE A 229 -1.17 -12.43 20.97
C PHE A 229 -1.04 -12.04 22.45
N ALA A 230 -2.16 -12.07 23.18
CA ALA A 230 -2.19 -11.79 24.61
C ALA A 230 -1.23 -12.73 25.36
N ASN A 231 -0.45 -12.20 26.30
CA ASN A 231 0.58 -12.95 27.03
C ASN A 231 1.61 -13.64 26.13
N GLN A 232 1.78 -13.17 24.89
CA GLN A 232 2.67 -13.72 23.88
C GLN A 232 2.47 -15.21 23.58
N THR A 233 1.25 -15.71 23.81
CA THR A 233 0.91 -17.13 23.74
C THR A 233 -0.02 -17.40 22.57
N LEU A 234 0.35 -18.31 21.69
CA LEU A 234 -0.48 -18.71 20.56
C LEU A 234 -1.63 -19.65 21.01
N PRO A 235 -2.76 -19.67 20.29
CA PRO A 235 -3.77 -20.72 20.47
C PRO A 235 -3.18 -22.12 20.30
N ALA A 236 -3.83 -23.12 20.90
CA ALA A 236 -3.46 -24.51 20.64
C ALA A 236 -3.67 -24.86 19.15
N ASP A 237 -2.70 -25.56 18.56
CA ASP A 237 -2.73 -25.98 17.15
C ASP A 237 -2.91 -24.82 16.15
N PHE A 238 -2.19 -23.72 16.40
CA PHE A 238 -2.19 -22.53 15.56
C PHE A 238 -1.34 -22.72 14.30
N LYS A 239 -2.00 -22.69 13.13
CA LYS A 239 -1.42 -22.75 11.79
C LYS A 239 -2.20 -21.77 10.90
N PRO A 240 -1.85 -20.48 10.91
CA PRO A 240 -2.58 -19.45 10.18
C PRO A 240 -2.44 -19.65 8.67
N VAL A 241 -3.51 -19.36 7.93
CA VAL A 241 -3.54 -19.51 6.46
C VAL A 241 -3.97 -18.23 5.75
N ASN A 242 -4.58 -17.29 6.47
CA ASN A 242 -5.08 -16.04 5.90
C ASN A 242 -5.20 -14.97 7.00
N ALA A 243 -5.28 -13.71 6.62
CA ALA A 243 -5.52 -12.61 7.54
C ALA A 243 -6.31 -11.49 6.85
N MET A 244 -7.09 -10.75 7.62
CA MET A 244 -7.80 -9.56 7.16
C MET A 244 -7.77 -8.52 8.27
N PHE A 245 -6.88 -7.54 8.13
CA PHE A 245 -6.69 -6.48 9.11
C PHE A 245 -7.50 -5.26 8.70
N MET A 246 -8.50 -4.92 9.50
CA MET A 246 -9.44 -3.83 9.23
C MET A 246 -9.11 -2.59 10.07
N ARG A 247 -9.99 -1.59 10.15
CA ARG A 247 -9.68 -0.33 10.81
C ARG A 247 -9.74 -0.47 12.32
N TRP A 248 -10.66 -1.27 12.84
CA TRP A 248 -10.78 -1.54 14.27
C TRP A 248 -10.61 -3.01 14.62
N CYS A 249 -11.09 -3.93 13.78
CA CYS A 249 -10.98 -5.37 14.02
C CYS A 249 -9.99 -6.03 13.06
N ASP A 250 -8.96 -6.67 13.60
CA ASP A 250 -8.06 -7.50 12.80
C ASP A 250 -8.41 -8.97 12.97
N LEU A 251 -8.33 -9.73 11.88
CA LEU A 251 -8.77 -11.12 11.78
C LEU A 251 -7.63 -12.01 11.27
N ILE A 252 -7.53 -13.22 11.83
CA ILE A 252 -6.62 -14.28 11.39
C ILE A 252 -7.42 -15.56 11.21
N GLU A 253 -7.36 -16.13 10.01
CA GLU A 253 -7.94 -17.44 9.69
C GLU A 253 -6.91 -18.53 9.96
N ASN A 254 -7.31 -19.53 10.73
CA ASN A 254 -6.54 -20.73 10.99
C ASN A 254 -6.87 -21.82 9.95
N TYR A 255 -5.99 -22.82 9.80
CA TYR A 255 -6.17 -23.91 8.83
C TYR A 255 -7.51 -24.68 8.97
N ASP A 256 -8.07 -24.75 10.17
CA ASP A 256 -9.37 -25.39 10.47
C ASP A 256 -10.57 -24.46 10.26
N GLY A 257 -10.32 -23.23 9.77
CA GLY A 257 -11.31 -22.21 9.53
C GLY A 257 -11.81 -21.50 10.79
N LYS A 258 -11.16 -21.70 11.96
CA LYS A 258 -11.36 -20.82 13.11
C LYS A 258 -10.81 -19.43 12.81
N ILE A 259 -11.50 -18.40 13.27
CA ILE A 259 -11.07 -17.01 13.09
C ILE A 259 -10.72 -16.42 14.44
N TYR A 260 -9.48 -15.96 14.61
CA TYR A 260 -9.04 -15.20 15.78
C TYR A 260 -9.11 -13.71 15.49
N SER A 261 -9.47 -12.92 16.49
CA SER A 261 -9.64 -11.47 16.32
C SER A 261 -8.96 -10.67 17.42
N ARG A 262 -8.62 -9.41 17.09
CA ARG A 262 -8.37 -8.35 18.07
C ARG A 262 -9.17 -7.12 17.73
N ILE A 263 -9.60 -6.39 18.76
CA ILE A 263 -10.15 -5.05 18.62
C ILE A 263 -9.09 -4.03 19.03
N LYS A 264 -8.74 -3.14 18.11
CA LYS A 264 -7.72 -2.10 18.30
C LYS A 264 -8.20 -1.02 19.27
N GLY A 265 -7.37 -0.65 20.24
CA GLY A 265 -7.63 0.45 21.17
C GLY A 265 -7.57 1.83 20.50
N THR A 266 -6.88 1.91 19.36
CA THR A 266 -6.88 3.08 18.47
C THR A 266 -6.66 2.62 17.03
N ASP A 267 -7.36 3.26 16.08
CA ASP A 267 -7.18 3.09 14.64
C ASP A 267 -5.93 3.79 14.10
N GLN A 268 -5.20 4.58 14.92
CA GLN A 268 -4.00 5.33 14.51
C GLN A 268 -2.71 4.51 14.52
N LEU A 269 -2.74 3.30 15.06
CA LEU A 269 -1.60 2.40 15.14
C LEU A 269 -1.95 1.04 14.53
N PHE A 270 -0.98 0.42 13.87
CA PHE A 270 -1.12 -0.94 13.32
C PHE A 270 -1.40 -1.97 14.42
N HIS A 271 -0.77 -1.82 15.58
CA HIS A 271 -0.85 -2.75 16.71
C HIS A 271 -1.14 -2.01 18.02
N SER A 272 -2.41 -1.69 18.27
CA SER A 272 -2.83 -1.02 19.51
C SER A 272 -3.48 -1.95 20.56
N SER A 273 -3.63 -3.23 20.22
CA SER A 273 -4.17 -4.29 21.09
C SER A 273 -3.62 -5.66 20.69
N ALA A 274 -3.81 -6.65 21.56
CA ALA A 274 -3.41 -8.04 21.31
C ALA A 274 -4.57 -8.91 20.78
N PHE A 275 -4.24 -9.94 20.00
CA PHE A 275 -5.15 -11.04 19.66
C PHE A 275 -5.47 -11.90 20.88
N LEU A 276 -6.72 -12.36 20.93
CA LEU A 276 -7.17 -13.31 21.94
C LEU A 276 -7.02 -14.75 21.43
N GLN A 277 -6.72 -15.68 22.33
CA GLN A 277 -6.64 -17.11 22.02
C GLN A 277 -8.01 -17.77 21.80
N THR A 278 -9.10 -17.04 22.08
CA THR A 278 -10.46 -17.54 21.87
C THR A 278 -10.92 -17.16 20.46
N PRO A 279 -11.33 -18.14 19.63
CA PRO A 279 -11.89 -17.86 18.31
C PRO A 279 -13.19 -17.05 18.39
N LEU A 280 -13.49 -16.32 17.32
CA LEU A 280 -14.78 -15.66 17.11
C LEU A 280 -15.93 -16.66 17.17
N GLN A 281 -17.06 -16.18 17.68
CA GLN A 281 -18.29 -16.94 17.80
C GLN A 281 -19.42 -16.23 17.08
N PHE A 282 -20.37 -17.02 16.59
CA PHE A 282 -21.65 -16.55 16.08
C PHE A 282 -22.76 -17.40 16.72
N GLU A 283 -23.78 -16.75 17.27
CA GLU A 283 -24.90 -17.43 17.97
C GLU A 283 -24.43 -18.41 19.07
N GLY A 284 -23.39 -18.04 19.82
CA GLY A 284 -22.82 -18.84 20.91
C GLY A 284 -22.01 -20.07 20.46
N LYS A 285 -21.72 -20.20 19.16
CA LYS A 285 -20.90 -21.28 18.60
C LYS A 285 -19.62 -20.72 18.00
N VAL A 286 -18.51 -21.40 18.23
CA VAL A 286 -17.23 -21.11 17.57
C VAL A 286 -17.39 -21.22 16.06
N LEU A 287 -16.90 -20.22 15.35
CA LEU A 287 -16.76 -20.28 13.90
C LEU A 287 -15.66 -21.28 13.54
N GLU A 288 -15.95 -22.20 12.63
CA GLU A 288 -15.04 -23.22 12.12
C GLU A 288 -15.35 -23.48 10.65
N GLN A 289 -14.38 -23.98 9.89
CA GLN A 289 -14.48 -24.14 8.43
C GLN A 289 -14.88 -22.84 7.69
N CYS A 290 -14.54 -21.68 8.26
CA CYS A 290 -14.73 -20.40 7.60
C CYS A 290 -13.56 -20.08 6.67
N HIS A 291 -13.81 -19.23 5.68
CA HIS A 291 -12.79 -18.66 4.82
C HIS A 291 -12.99 -17.15 4.66
N LEU A 292 -11.96 -16.36 4.98
CA LEU A 292 -11.99 -14.90 4.85
C LEU A 292 -11.82 -14.47 3.39
N ILE A 293 -12.74 -13.65 2.90
CA ILE A 293 -12.66 -13.06 1.57
C ILE A 293 -11.92 -11.73 1.67
N LEU A 294 -10.76 -11.65 1.00
CA LEU A 294 -9.99 -10.41 0.94
C LEU A 294 -10.71 -9.43 0.00
N ALA A 295 -11.41 -8.49 0.61
CA ALA A 295 -12.12 -7.43 -0.07
C ALA A 295 -11.91 -6.12 0.68
N LYS A 296 -12.12 -4.97 0.02
CA LYS A 296 -12.13 -3.70 0.73
C LYS A 296 -13.21 -3.67 1.80
N TYR A 297 -12.77 -3.42 3.03
CA TYR A 297 -13.67 -3.35 4.18
C TYR A 297 -14.08 -1.90 4.51
N MET A 298 -13.26 -0.88 4.24
CA MET A 298 -13.49 0.49 4.73
C MET A 298 -14.83 1.09 4.31
N LYS A 299 -15.22 0.90 3.04
CA LYS A 299 -16.49 1.44 2.54
C LYS A 299 -17.68 0.63 3.06
N SER A 300 -17.56 -0.69 3.11
CA SER A 300 -18.63 -1.57 3.63
C SER A 300 -18.66 -1.67 5.15
N ALA A 301 -17.64 -1.20 5.87
CA ALA A 301 -17.38 -1.43 7.30
C ALA A 301 -17.53 -2.91 7.72
N CYS A 302 -17.10 -3.85 6.88
CA CYS A 302 -17.09 -5.27 7.22
C CYS A 302 -16.14 -6.08 6.33
N ALA A 303 -15.58 -7.16 6.87
CA ALA A 303 -15.05 -8.28 6.10
C ALA A 303 -16.17 -9.28 5.79
N ILE A 304 -15.97 -10.08 4.74
CA ILE A 304 -16.88 -11.16 4.36
C ILE A 304 -16.19 -12.49 4.64
N ALA A 305 -16.91 -13.45 5.18
CA ALA A 305 -16.44 -14.82 5.35
C ALA A 305 -17.42 -15.82 4.74
N HIS A 306 -16.91 -16.86 4.08
CA HIS A 306 -17.70 -18.02 3.70
C HIS A 306 -17.65 -19.05 4.84
N ASP A 307 -18.77 -19.22 5.52
CA ASP A 307 -18.99 -20.32 6.47
C ASP A 307 -19.31 -21.58 5.65
N LYS A 308 -18.26 -22.38 5.37
CA LYS A 308 -18.38 -23.57 4.51
C LYS A 308 -19.24 -24.64 5.17
N LYS A 309 -19.21 -24.73 6.51
CA LYS A 309 -19.99 -25.72 7.27
C LYS A 309 -21.49 -25.53 7.07
N ASN A 310 -21.97 -24.29 7.06
CA ASN A 310 -23.39 -23.97 6.84
C ASN A 310 -23.69 -23.46 5.42
N ASN A 311 -22.69 -23.49 4.53
CA ASN A 311 -22.71 -22.97 3.17
C ASN A 311 -23.40 -21.59 3.02
N ARG A 312 -22.88 -20.58 3.74
CA ARG A 312 -23.44 -19.22 3.76
C ARG A 312 -22.36 -18.15 3.87
N LEU A 313 -22.70 -16.91 3.52
CA LEU A 313 -21.84 -15.75 3.74
C LEU A 313 -22.17 -15.07 5.07
N LEU A 314 -21.12 -14.74 5.81
CA LEU A 314 -21.15 -13.95 7.04
C LEU A 314 -20.47 -12.61 6.82
N LEU A 315 -20.93 -11.59 7.53
CA LEU A 315 -20.30 -10.28 7.63
C LEU A 315 -19.64 -10.20 9.00
N ILE A 316 -18.33 -9.94 9.03
CA ILE A 316 -17.59 -9.65 10.26
C ILE A 316 -17.42 -8.14 10.29
N MET A 317 -18.16 -7.52 11.19
CA MET A 317 -18.30 -6.07 11.28
C MET A 317 -16.97 -5.42 11.65
N ASP A 318 -16.69 -4.33 10.95
CA ASP A 318 -15.78 -3.30 11.44
C ASP A 318 -16.63 -2.12 11.94
N ALA A 319 -16.09 -1.30 12.82
CA ALA A 319 -16.88 -0.22 13.41
C ALA A 319 -16.93 1.05 12.53
N SER A 320 -17.90 1.94 12.81
CA SER A 320 -18.08 3.20 12.10
C SER A 320 -16.94 4.20 12.38
N TYR A 321 -16.86 5.28 11.58
CA TYR A 321 -15.81 6.30 11.74
C TYR A 321 -15.71 6.81 13.18
N GLY A 322 -14.52 6.65 13.79
CA GLY A 322 -14.17 7.22 15.10
C GLY A 322 -14.63 6.43 16.33
N SER A 323 -15.20 5.24 16.17
CA SER A 323 -15.58 4.37 17.29
C SER A 323 -15.26 2.91 16.96
N ALA A 324 -14.84 2.11 17.95
CA ALA A 324 -14.68 0.66 17.83
C ALA A 324 -15.98 -0.12 18.12
N ALA A 325 -17.09 0.57 18.42
CA ALA A 325 -18.34 -0.07 18.82
C ALA A 325 -18.89 -0.98 17.71
N GLY A 326 -19.16 -2.24 18.06
CA GLY A 326 -19.64 -3.26 17.12
C GLY A 326 -18.55 -3.93 16.27
N ALA A 327 -17.28 -3.50 16.38
CA ALA A 327 -16.17 -4.18 15.71
C ALA A 327 -16.05 -5.64 16.18
N GLY A 328 -15.89 -6.56 15.24
CA GLY A 328 -15.84 -8.00 15.49
C GLY A 328 -17.21 -8.67 15.64
N GLU A 329 -18.32 -7.93 15.62
CA GLU A 329 -19.66 -8.53 15.59
C GLU A 329 -19.84 -9.34 14.31
N VAL A 330 -20.41 -10.55 14.41
CA VAL A 330 -20.67 -11.42 13.25
C VAL A 330 -22.16 -11.38 12.91
N LYS A 331 -22.49 -11.16 11.63
CA LYS A 331 -23.86 -11.13 11.11
C LYS A 331 -24.00 -12.04 9.90
N ILE A 332 -25.22 -12.50 9.62
CA ILE A 332 -25.54 -13.18 8.37
C ILE A 332 -25.59 -12.13 7.25
N CYS A 333 -24.97 -12.43 6.11
CA CYS A 333 -25.08 -11.61 4.91
C CYS A 333 -26.53 -11.68 4.37
N PRO A 334 -27.14 -10.56 3.95
CA PRO A 334 -28.48 -10.58 3.35
C PRO A 334 -28.57 -11.61 2.23
N GLY A 335 -29.59 -12.48 2.27
CA GLY A 335 -29.67 -13.61 1.36
C GLY A 335 -30.12 -13.27 -0.07
N LYS A 336 -30.91 -12.21 -0.24
CA LYS A 336 -31.66 -11.94 -1.48
C LYS A 336 -31.52 -10.47 -1.92
N PRO A 337 -31.74 -10.17 -3.23
CA PRO A 337 -31.82 -8.80 -3.72
C PRO A 337 -32.80 -7.96 -2.90
N ASN A 338 -32.42 -6.72 -2.58
CA ASN A 338 -33.27 -5.81 -1.81
C ASN A 338 -34.52 -5.40 -2.60
N THR A 339 -34.37 -5.26 -3.91
CA THR A 339 -35.44 -4.92 -4.84
C THR A 339 -35.38 -5.83 -6.07
N GLY A 340 -36.56 -6.12 -6.64
CA GLY A 340 -36.69 -6.98 -7.81
C GLY A 340 -36.44 -8.47 -7.52
N SER A 341 -36.36 -9.25 -8.60
CA SER A 341 -36.08 -10.67 -8.56
C SER A 341 -35.09 -11.03 -9.67
N VAL A 342 -34.07 -11.81 -9.34
CA VAL A 342 -33.11 -12.36 -10.31
C VAL A 342 -33.41 -13.85 -10.48
N GLU A 343 -33.66 -14.28 -11.71
CA GLU A 343 -34.01 -15.67 -12.00
C GLU A 343 -32.88 -16.63 -11.56
N GLY A 344 -33.26 -17.67 -10.82
CA GLY A 344 -32.32 -18.69 -10.33
C GLY A 344 -31.32 -18.18 -9.27
N TRP A 345 -31.56 -17.03 -8.65
CA TRP A 345 -30.70 -16.50 -7.58
C TRP A 345 -30.48 -17.52 -6.46
N VAL A 346 -29.21 -17.72 -6.09
CA VAL A 346 -28.81 -18.57 -4.96
C VAL A 346 -28.71 -17.70 -3.71
N PRO A 347 -29.51 -17.95 -2.65
CA PRO A 347 -29.46 -17.15 -1.44
C PRO A 347 -28.09 -17.18 -0.75
N LEU A 348 -27.59 -16.02 -0.30
CA LEU A 348 -26.27 -15.91 0.34
C LEU A 348 -26.25 -16.38 1.80
N ASP A 349 -27.40 -16.37 2.46
CA ASP A 349 -27.61 -16.85 3.83
C ASP A 349 -27.75 -18.38 3.92
N ASN A 350 -28.01 -19.04 2.79
CA ASN A 350 -27.98 -20.48 2.62
C ASN A 350 -27.89 -20.84 1.12
N MET A 351 -26.71 -21.23 0.67
CA MET A 351 -26.45 -21.57 -0.74
C MET A 351 -26.87 -23.01 -1.10
N GLY A 352 -27.40 -23.78 -0.15
CA GLY A 352 -27.85 -25.16 -0.37
C GLY A 352 -26.73 -26.06 -0.90
N ASP A 353 -27.01 -26.82 -1.95
CA ASP A 353 -26.05 -27.76 -2.57
C ASP A 353 -25.09 -27.08 -3.57
N ASN A 354 -25.14 -25.76 -3.73
CA ASN A 354 -24.24 -25.07 -4.66
C ASN A 354 -22.82 -25.07 -4.09
N LYS A 355 -21.84 -25.46 -4.92
CA LYS A 355 -20.43 -25.37 -4.58
C LYS A 355 -19.91 -23.98 -4.93
N VAL A 356 -19.29 -23.32 -3.96
CA VAL A 356 -18.56 -22.06 -4.19
C VAL A 356 -17.23 -22.38 -4.87
N ILE A 357 -17.03 -21.86 -6.07
CA ILE A 357 -15.78 -22.01 -6.84
C ILE A 357 -14.87 -20.80 -6.61
N HIS A 358 -15.44 -19.61 -6.58
CA HIS A 358 -14.69 -18.37 -6.36
C HIS A 358 -15.58 -17.31 -5.70
N ILE A 359 -14.97 -16.49 -4.85
CA ILE A 359 -15.52 -15.23 -4.38
C ILE A 359 -14.41 -14.20 -4.51
N GLY A 360 -14.63 -13.19 -5.34
CA GLY A 360 -13.79 -12.03 -5.51
C GLY A 360 -14.59 -10.76 -5.26
N TYR A 361 -13.90 -9.62 -5.27
CA TYR A 361 -14.55 -8.33 -5.07
C TYR A 361 -14.25 -7.37 -6.21
N PHE A 362 -15.09 -6.36 -6.35
CA PHE A 362 -14.84 -5.22 -7.20
C PHE A 362 -15.32 -3.93 -6.54
N THR A 363 -14.82 -2.80 -7.01
CA THR A 363 -15.23 -1.47 -6.57
C THR A 363 -16.36 -1.00 -7.47
N PRO A 364 -17.60 -0.91 -6.97
CA PRO A 364 -18.72 -0.45 -7.77
C PRO A 364 -18.54 1.03 -8.18
N LYS A 365 -19.25 1.45 -9.23
CA LYS A 365 -19.29 2.86 -9.62
C LYS A 365 -20.12 3.67 -8.63
N GLY A 366 -19.81 4.96 -8.52
CA GLY A 366 -20.53 5.92 -7.66
C GLY A 366 -20.00 6.02 -6.23
N SER A 367 -20.55 6.98 -5.48
CA SER A 367 -20.25 7.19 -4.06
C SER A 367 -21.10 6.26 -3.18
N GLY A 368 -20.65 6.02 -1.95
CA GLY A 368 -21.42 5.27 -0.95
C GLY A 368 -20.61 4.21 -0.20
N GLN A 369 -21.23 3.70 0.86
CA GLN A 369 -20.68 2.64 1.71
C GLN A 369 -20.99 1.26 1.11
N LYS A 370 -20.26 0.89 0.06
CA LYS A 370 -20.53 -0.33 -0.70
C LYS A 370 -19.29 -1.07 -1.18
N VAL A 371 -19.44 -2.37 -1.37
CA VAL A 371 -18.46 -3.27 -2.00
C VAL A 371 -19.19 -4.18 -3.00
N GLY A 372 -18.62 -4.38 -4.18
CA GLY A 372 -19.13 -5.32 -5.18
C GLY A 372 -18.50 -6.68 -4.96
N ILE A 373 -19.28 -7.74 -5.12
CA ILE A 373 -18.84 -9.13 -4.98
C ILE A 373 -19.15 -9.87 -6.27
N PHE A 374 -18.17 -10.61 -6.76
CA PHE A 374 -18.27 -11.49 -7.90
C PHE A 374 -18.07 -12.94 -7.44
N MET A 375 -19.07 -13.79 -7.62
CA MET A 375 -19.00 -15.19 -7.27
C MET A 375 -19.07 -16.07 -8.52
N ILE A 376 -18.41 -17.23 -8.45
CA ILE A 376 -18.66 -18.35 -9.34
C ILE A 376 -19.19 -19.50 -8.49
N LEU A 377 -20.37 -20.00 -8.85
CA LEU A 377 -21.05 -21.11 -8.22
C LEU A 377 -21.18 -22.26 -9.21
N GLN A 378 -21.05 -23.49 -8.73
CA GLN A 378 -21.40 -24.69 -9.47
C GLN A 378 -22.68 -25.28 -8.86
N ASP A 379 -23.71 -25.47 -9.67
CA ASP A 379 -24.94 -26.11 -9.22
C ASP A 379 -24.78 -27.63 -9.08
N LYS A 380 -25.80 -28.27 -8.50
CA LYS A 380 -25.82 -29.73 -8.27
C LYS A 380 -25.71 -30.58 -9.54
N ASN A 381 -25.96 -30.01 -10.72
CA ASN A 381 -25.83 -30.69 -12.00
C ASN A 381 -24.45 -30.46 -12.64
N GLY A 382 -23.54 -29.78 -11.94
CA GLY A 382 -22.19 -29.48 -12.41
C GLY A 382 -22.09 -28.24 -13.29
N LYS A 383 -23.19 -27.49 -13.52
CA LYS A 383 -23.16 -26.29 -14.37
C LYS A 383 -22.69 -25.07 -13.58
N TYR A 384 -21.85 -24.25 -14.20
CA TYR A 384 -21.30 -23.05 -13.59
C TYR A 384 -22.15 -21.81 -13.88
N TRP A 385 -22.20 -20.94 -12.88
CA TRP A 385 -22.92 -19.68 -12.89
C TRP A 385 -22.08 -18.59 -12.24
N THR A 386 -22.04 -17.43 -12.85
CA THR A 386 -21.63 -16.21 -12.16
C THR A 386 -22.82 -15.67 -11.36
N GLN A 387 -22.55 -15.17 -10.16
CA GLN A 387 -23.53 -14.45 -9.35
C GLN A 387 -22.83 -13.23 -8.75
N GLU A 388 -23.26 -12.03 -9.12
CA GLU A 388 -22.69 -10.78 -8.62
C GLU A 388 -23.72 -9.90 -7.92
N PHE A 389 -23.24 -9.09 -6.98
CA PHE A 389 -24.06 -8.15 -6.23
C PHE A 389 -23.21 -7.03 -5.65
N VAL A 390 -23.86 -5.92 -5.32
CA VAL A 390 -23.30 -4.85 -4.52
C VAL A 390 -23.87 -4.95 -3.11
N LEU A 391 -22.99 -5.22 -2.14
CA LEU A 391 -23.30 -5.17 -0.72
C LEU A 391 -23.20 -3.72 -0.25
N LYS A 392 -24.32 -3.16 0.21
CA LYS A 392 -24.40 -1.77 0.65
C LYS A 392 -24.78 -1.67 2.11
N ARG A 393 -24.07 -0.83 2.84
CA ARG A 393 -24.35 -0.44 4.21
C ARG A 393 -25.23 0.81 4.20
N GLN A 394 -26.37 0.73 4.85
CA GLN A 394 -27.25 1.86 5.10
C GLN A 394 -26.62 2.79 6.16
N TYR A 395 -26.57 4.10 5.90
CA TYR A 395 -25.86 5.04 6.77
C TYR A 395 -26.50 5.22 8.16
N ASP A 396 -27.83 5.32 8.22
CA ASP A 396 -28.59 5.62 9.44
C ASP A 396 -28.77 4.40 10.35
N THR A 397 -29.10 3.25 9.78
CA THR A 397 -29.36 2.01 10.54
C THR A 397 -28.13 1.10 10.67
N SER A 398 -27.10 1.32 9.84
CA SER A 398 -25.98 0.37 9.67
C SER A 398 -26.41 -1.03 9.23
N SER A 399 -27.61 -1.19 8.66
CA SER A 399 -28.08 -2.45 8.07
C SER A 399 -27.47 -2.67 6.68
N TYR A 400 -27.43 -3.93 6.25
CA TYR A 400 -26.91 -4.30 4.93
C TYR A 400 -28.02 -4.78 4.01
N TYR A 401 -27.88 -4.53 2.72
CA TYR A 401 -28.75 -5.04 1.69
C TYR A 401 -27.98 -5.22 0.38
N LEU A 402 -28.55 -6.01 -0.53
CA LEU A 402 -27.97 -6.29 -1.84
C LEU A 402 -28.65 -5.43 -2.91
N GLU A 403 -27.85 -4.73 -3.72
CA GLU A 403 -28.29 -4.03 -4.94
C GLU A 403 -27.48 -4.53 -6.15
N GLU A 404 -27.84 -4.10 -7.36
CA GLU A 404 -27.12 -4.45 -8.61
C GLU A 404 -26.83 -5.96 -8.71
N CYS A 405 -27.86 -6.78 -8.45
CA CYS A 405 -27.72 -8.24 -8.41
C CYS A 405 -27.90 -8.84 -9.80
N GLU A 406 -26.94 -9.65 -10.24
CA GLU A 406 -26.97 -10.32 -11.53
C GLU A 406 -26.54 -11.79 -11.42
N ARG A 407 -27.04 -12.62 -12.34
CA ARG A 407 -26.67 -14.03 -12.43
C ARG A 407 -26.64 -14.47 -13.88
N ASN A 408 -25.50 -14.98 -14.34
CA ASN A 408 -25.31 -15.39 -15.73
C ASN A 408 -24.67 -16.78 -15.82
N PRO A 409 -25.07 -17.65 -16.78
CA PRO A 409 -24.36 -18.89 -17.02
C PRO A 409 -22.93 -18.61 -17.50
N ILE A 410 -21.99 -19.48 -17.14
CA ILE A 410 -20.60 -19.40 -17.63
C ILE A 410 -20.11 -20.80 -17.96
N ASP A 411 -19.40 -20.96 -19.07
CA ASP A 411 -18.78 -22.25 -19.42
C ASP A 411 -17.30 -22.24 -19.03
N LEU A 412 -16.97 -23.03 -18.01
CA LEU A 412 -15.63 -23.20 -17.47
C LEU A 412 -15.06 -24.60 -17.74
N THR A 413 -15.82 -25.47 -18.40
CA THR A 413 -15.57 -26.92 -18.44
C THR A 413 -14.21 -27.27 -19.08
N SER A 414 -13.79 -26.50 -20.08
CA SER A 414 -12.52 -26.69 -20.79
C SER A 414 -11.35 -25.89 -20.20
N ILE A 415 -11.60 -25.02 -19.22
CA ILE A 415 -10.63 -24.04 -18.72
C ILE A 415 -10.26 -24.33 -17.27
N LEU A 416 -11.25 -24.57 -16.41
CA LEU A 416 -11.07 -24.70 -14.97
C LEU A 416 -10.40 -26.03 -14.61
N LYS A 417 -9.29 -25.92 -13.89
CA LYS A 417 -8.54 -27.03 -13.30
C LYS A 417 -8.54 -26.89 -11.77
N GLU A 418 -8.13 -27.94 -11.06
CA GLU A 418 -8.07 -27.95 -9.60
C GLU A 418 -7.18 -26.83 -9.03
N ASN A 419 -6.09 -26.50 -9.71
CA ASN A 419 -5.13 -25.47 -9.33
C ASN A 419 -5.33 -24.13 -10.06
N SER A 420 -6.49 -23.93 -10.71
CA SER A 420 -6.81 -22.66 -11.36
C SER A 420 -6.90 -21.52 -10.35
N ILE A 421 -6.28 -20.39 -10.70
CA ILE A 421 -6.40 -19.13 -9.98
C ILE A 421 -7.44 -18.28 -10.69
N ILE A 422 -8.46 -17.82 -9.95
CA ILE A 422 -9.48 -16.91 -10.45
C ILE A 422 -9.33 -15.59 -9.70
N TYR A 423 -9.32 -14.48 -10.43
CA TYR A 423 -9.14 -13.16 -9.85
C TYR A 423 -9.99 -12.11 -10.55
N ALA A 424 -10.98 -11.55 -9.84
CA ALA A 424 -11.77 -10.42 -10.31
C ALA A 424 -11.00 -9.11 -10.10
N LEU A 425 -10.87 -8.31 -11.16
CA LEU A 425 -10.12 -7.06 -11.07
C LEU A 425 -10.92 -6.04 -10.26
N PRO A 426 -10.31 -5.43 -9.22
CA PRO A 426 -11.12 -4.71 -8.24
C PRO A 426 -11.40 -3.25 -8.59
N TYR A 427 -10.72 -2.63 -9.55
CA TYR A 427 -10.76 -1.17 -9.75
C TYR A 427 -11.34 -0.72 -11.09
N GLN A 428 -12.12 0.37 -11.04
CA GLN A 428 -13.09 0.81 -12.04
C GLN A 428 -12.63 0.86 -13.51
N VAL A 429 -11.33 1.00 -13.78
CA VAL A 429 -10.83 1.16 -15.15
C VAL A 429 -10.56 -0.17 -15.85
N ALA A 430 -10.57 -1.27 -15.11
CA ALA A 430 -10.47 -2.64 -15.61
C ALA A 430 -11.34 -3.61 -14.79
N SER A 431 -12.27 -3.09 -13.98
CA SER A 431 -13.01 -3.88 -13.01
C SER A 431 -13.92 -4.91 -13.66
N GLU A 432 -14.29 -4.68 -14.92
CA GLU A 432 -15.09 -5.59 -15.72
C GLU A 432 -14.40 -6.94 -15.97
N PHE A 433 -13.08 -7.04 -15.80
CA PHE A 433 -12.35 -8.24 -16.16
C PHE A 433 -12.17 -9.21 -14.98
N VAL A 434 -12.25 -10.50 -15.30
CA VAL A 434 -11.84 -11.61 -14.43
C VAL A 434 -10.78 -12.40 -15.16
N LEU A 435 -9.66 -12.66 -14.48
CA LEU A 435 -8.60 -13.53 -14.96
C LEU A 435 -8.78 -14.93 -14.40
N ILE A 436 -8.64 -15.95 -15.26
CA ILE A 436 -8.77 -17.36 -14.90
C ILE A 436 -7.55 -18.10 -15.43
N SER A 437 -6.74 -18.72 -14.58
CA SER A 437 -5.59 -19.50 -15.02
C SER A 437 -5.94 -20.95 -15.34
N SER A 438 -5.18 -21.59 -16.23
CA SER A 438 -5.25 -23.02 -16.51
C SER A 438 -3.85 -23.55 -16.84
N GLY A 439 -3.07 -23.92 -15.83
CA GLY A 439 -1.65 -24.18 -16.04
C GLY A 439 -0.91 -22.85 -16.29
N ALA A 440 -0.21 -22.74 -17.42
CA ALA A 440 0.49 -21.52 -17.83
C ALA A 440 -0.42 -20.48 -18.51
N ASP A 441 -1.60 -20.90 -18.97
CA ASP A 441 -2.53 -20.05 -19.71
C ASP A 441 -3.37 -19.18 -18.77
N ILE A 442 -3.63 -17.94 -19.21
CA ILE A 442 -4.50 -16.97 -18.56
C ILE A 442 -5.62 -16.62 -19.52
N TYR A 443 -6.84 -16.83 -19.07
CA TYR A 443 -8.07 -16.51 -19.77
C TYR A 443 -8.72 -15.25 -19.20
N LEU A 444 -9.36 -14.49 -20.07
CA LEU A 444 -10.07 -13.25 -19.77
C LEU A 444 -11.57 -13.44 -19.93
N TYR A 445 -12.33 -13.11 -18.88
CA TYR A 445 -13.79 -13.02 -18.88
C TYR A 445 -14.20 -11.55 -18.66
N ASP A 446 -15.11 -11.03 -19.49
CA ASP A 446 -15.66 -9.66 -19.39
C ASP A 446 -17.05 -9.73 -18.74
N ARG A 447 -17.15 -9.30 -17.48
CA ARG A 447 -18.39 -9.30 -16.69
C ARG A 447 -19.48 -8.41 -17.29
N ASN A 448 -19.11 -7.37 -18.04
CA ASN A 448 -20.08 -6.50 -18.73
C ASN A 448 -20.59 -7.11 -20.04
N SER A 449 -20.00 -8.22 -20.50
CA SER A 449 -20.43 -8.94 -21.70
C SER A 449 -20.42 -10.44 -21.41
N PRO A 450 -21.25 -10.91 -20.46
CA PRO A 450 -21.17 -12.27 -19.91
C PRO A 450 -21.50 -13.37 -20.93
N ASN A 451 -22.14 -13.01 -22.03
CA ASN A 451 -22.46 -13.91 -23.14
C ASN A 451 -21.30 -14.05 -24.15
N ASP A 452 -20.27 -13.21 -24.06
CA ASP A 452 -19.07 -13.35 -24.88
C ASP A 452 -18.26 -14.56 -24.42
N LYS A 453 -17.58 -15.21 -25.38
CA LYS A 453 -16.70 -16.33 -25.05
C LYS A 453 -15.52 -15.84 -24.21
N ILE A 454 -15.17 -16.65 -23.21
CA ILE A 454 -13.90 -16.50 -22.47
C ILE A 454 -12.75 -16.66 -23.47
N LYS A 455 -11.81 -15.69 -23.47
CA LYS A 455 -10.70 -15.65 -24.44
C LYS A 455 -9.37 -15.97 -23.77
N LEU A 456 -8.53 -16.76 -24.43
CA LEU A 456 -7.11 -16.86 -24.04
C LEU A 456 -6.48 -15.46 -24.19
N PHE A 457 -5.94 -14.95 -23.10
CA PHE A 457 -5.35 -13.61 -23.04
C PHE A 457 -3.83 -13.67 -23.18
N TYR A 458 -3.19 -14.52 -22.37
CA TYR A 458 -1.74 -14.65 -22.31
C TYR A 458 -1.32 -16.06 -21.87
N THR A 459 -0.15 -16.52 -22.31
CA THR A 459 0.46 -17.78 -21.88
C THR A 459 1.81 -17.45 -21.24
N CYS A 460 1.97 -17.83 -19.97
CA CYS A 460 3.20 -17.63 -19.21
C CYS A 460 4.27 -18.69 -19.55
N GLU A 461 5.51 -18.45 -19.14
CA GLU A 461 6.59 -19.44 -19.31
C GLU A 461 6.50 -20.61 -18.31
N GLY A 462 5.76 -20.44 -17.20
CA GLY A 462 5.54 -21.45 -16.17
C GLY A 462 4.08 -21.52 -15.74
N THR A 463 3.75 -22.48 -14.88
CA THR A 463 2.39 -22.62 -14.34
C THR A 463 2.07 -21.41 -13.47
N VAL A 464 0.92 -20.78 -13.70
CA VAL A 464 0.45 -19.66 -12.88
C VAL A 464 0.13 -20.13 -11.47
N THR A 465 0.74 -19.48 -10.48
CA THR A 465 0.57 -19.80 -9.04
C THR A 465 -0.21 -18.73 -8.29
N CYS A 466 -0.15 -17.47 -8.73
CA CYS A 466 -0.90 -16.37 -8.12
C CYS A 466 -1.17 -15.25 -9.13
N ILE A 467 -2.23 -14.48 -8.90
CA ILE A 467 -2.61 -13.29 -9.69
C ILE A 467 -2.99 -12.18 -8.70
N GLU A 468 -2.63 -10.95 -9.02
CA GLU A 468 -2.92 -9.78 -8.20
C GLU A 468 -3.17 -8.52 -9.05
N ALA A 469 -4.18 -7.73 -8.70
CA ALA A 469 -4.53 -6.51 -9.41
C ALA A 469 -5.11 -5.39 -8.52
N GLU A 470 -4.78 -5.35 -7.22
CA GLU A 470 -5.23 -4.32 -6.25
C GLU A 470 -4.51 -2.97 -6.42
N ARG A 471 -4.06 -2.64 -7.62
CA ARG A 471 -3.49 -1.34 -7.91
C ARG A 471 -4.56 -0.34 -8.30
N PHE A 472 -4.77 0.68 -7.46
CA PHE A 472 -5.71 1.78 -7.74
C PHE A 472 -5.27 2.61 -8.96
N TYR A 473 -6.23 3.00 -9.81
CA TYR A 473 -6.08 3.73 -11.08
C TYR A 473 -5.22 3.08 -12.18
N HIS A 474 -4.35 2.16 -11.84
CA HIS A 474 -3.54 1.45 -12.82
C HIS A 474 -4.19 0.16 -13.24
N ARG A 475 -4.05 -0.11 -14.52
CA ARG A 475 -4.70 -1.22 -15.21
C ARG A 475 -3.67 -2.34 -15.34
N HIS A 476 -3.07 -2.79 -14.24
CA HIS A 476 -1.99 -3.78 -14.28
C HIS A 476 -2.41 -5.02 -13.48
N ALA A 477 -2.02 -6.20 -13.95
CA ALA A 477 -2.14 -7.44 -13.20
C ALA A 477 -0.77 -8.11 -13.09
N GLY A 478 -0.31 -8.35 -11.86
CA GLY A 478 0.90 -9.12 -11.59
C GLY A 478 0.57 -10.60 -11.53
N VAL A 479 1.35 -11.42 -12.23
CA VAL A 479 1.17 -12.86 -12.29
C VAL A 479 2.48 -13.53 -11.91
N GLY A 480 2.43 -14.41 -10.91
CA GLY A 480 3.55 -15.25 -10.51
C GLY A 480 3.44 -16.66 -11.06
N THR A 481 4.59 -17.29 -11.31
CA THR A 481 4.67 -18.67 -11.79
C THR A 481 5.54 -19.57 -10.92
N ASP A 482 5.33 -20.87 -11.07
CA ASP A 482 6.07 -21.94 -10.37
C ASP A 482 7.57 -21.98 -10.69
N ASN A 483 7.99 -21.51 -11.86
CA ASN A 483 9.39 -21.45 -12.29
C ASN A 483 10.10 -20.14 -11.86
N GLY A 484 9.45 -19.32 -11.03
CA GLY A 484 10.03 -18.13 -10.43
C GLY A 484 10.10 -16.91 -11.33
N LYS A 485 9.14 -16.80 -12.25
CA LYS A 485 8.94 -15.64 -13.12
C LYS A 485 7.69 -14.87 -12.71
N VAL A 486 7.82 -13.55 -12.70
CA VAL A 486 6.71 -12.60 -12.61
C VAL A 486 6.54 -11.95 -13.97
N VAL A 487 5.28 -11.84 -14.42
CA VAL A 487 4.88 -10.98 -15.53
C VAL A 487 3.85 -9.96 -15.04
N ILE A 488 4.01 -8.71 -15.46
CA ILE A 488 3.05 -7.63 -15.22
C ILE A 488 2.31 -7.38 -16.53
N LEU A 489 1.02 -7.69 -16.54
CA LEU A 489 0.15 -7.58 -17.68
C LEU A 489 -0.55 -6.23 -17.73
N ASN A 490 -0.73 -5.72 -18.95
CA ASN A 490 -1.55 -4.57 -19.25
C ASN A 490 -3.01 -4.97 -19.34
N MET A 491 -3.83 -4.40 -18.47
CA MET A 491 -5.27 -4.60 -18.39
C MET A 491 -6.05 -3.42 -18.94
N GLU A 492 -5.37 -2.40 -19.50
CA GLU A 492 -6.03 -1.30 -20.17
C GLU A 492 -6.76 -1.79 -21.41
N LYS A 493 -8.10 -1.74 -21.37
CA LYS A 493 -8.94 -2.22 -22.48
C LYS A 493 -8.51 -3.63 -22.91
N ALA A 494 -8.20 -4.50 -21.94
CA ALA A 494 -7.55 -5.80 -22.14
C ALA A 494 -8.15 -6.62 -23.30
N LYS A 495 -9.46 -6.58 -23.46
CA LYS A 495 -10.18 -7.27 -24.54
C LYS A 495 -9.79 -6.88 -25.97
N ASN A 496 -9.14 -5.72 -26.15
CA ASN A 496 -8.70 -5.19 -27.43
C ASN A 496 -7.19 -5.37 -27.67
N LEU A 497 -6.44 -5.91 -26.70
CA LEU A 497 -5.00 -6.12 -26.86
C LEU A 497 -4.76 -7.45 -27.57
N GLU A 498 -3.94 -7.45 -28.63
CA GLU A 498 -3.75 -8.64 -29.47
C GLU A 498 -2.35 -9.21 -29.31
N THR A 499 -1.33 -8.36 -29.32
CA THR A 499 0.08 -8.74 -29.36
C THR A 499 0.72 -8.88 -27.98
N LYS A 500 1.81 -9.65 -27.87
CA LYS A 500 2.60 -9.76 -26.62
C LYS A 500 3.09 -8.39 -26.14
N LYS A 501 3.52 -7.52 -27.06
CA LYS A 501 4.03 -6.18 -26.74
C LYS A 501 2.97 -5.27 -26.11
N GLU A 502 1.71 -5.40 -26.52
CA GLU A 502 0.60 -4.63 -25.94
C GLU A 502 0.18 -5.16 -24.57
N LYS A 503 0.27 -6.47 -24.38
CA LYS A 503 -0.19 -7.19 -23.20
C LYS A 503 0.81 -7.20 -22.05
N VAL A 504 2.11 -7.10 -22.33
CA VAL A 504 3.16 -7.21 -21.32
C VAL A 504 3.77 -5.85 -21.05
N ILE A 505 3.69 -5.40 -19.80
CA ILE A 505 4.31 -4.15 -19.33
C ILE A 505 5.75 -4.42 -18.88
N TRP A 506 5.95 -5.53 -18.18
CA TRP A 506 7.24 -5.92 -17.65
C TRP A 506 7.24 -7.43 -17.41
N ASP A 507 8.37 -8.06 -17.67
CA ASP A 507 8.64 -9.46 -17.38
C ASP A 507 9.96 -9.60 -16.63
N THR A 508 10.09 -10.69 -15.88
CA THR A 508 11.30 -10.95 -15.09
C THR A 508 12.51 -11.12 -16.00
N PRO A 509 13.58 -10.32 -15.83
CA PRO A 509 14.81 -10.46 -16.59
C PRO A 509 15.37 -11.89 -16.55
N THR A 510 16.04 -12.31 -17.62
CA THR A 510 16.54 -13.69 -17.78
C THR A 510 17.52 -14.10 -16.67
N ASN A 511 18.30 -13.14 -16.15
CA ASN A 511 19.26 -13.34 -15.06
C ASN A 511 18.63 -13.38 -13.65
N ILE A 512 17.32 -13.18 -13.53
CA ILE A 512 16.61 -13.16 -12.24
C ILE A 512 15.70 -14.38 -12.11
N ASN A 513 15.75 -15.01 -10.94
CA ASN A 513 14.82 -16.05 -10.52
C ASN A 513 14.45 -15.84 -9.04
N PHE A 514 13.13 -15.79 -8.76
CA PHE A 514 12.60 -15.56 -7.42
C PHE A 514 12.44 -16.83 -6.58
N GLY A 515 12.57 -18.03 -7.15
CA GLY A 515 12.06 -19.27 -6.57
C GLY A 515 10.60 -19.48 -6.94
N LYS A 516 10.00 -20.61 -6.56
CA LYS A 516 8.60 -20.92 -6.85
C LYS A 516 7.69 -19.85 -6.22
N ILE A 517 7.04 -19.02 -7.03
CA ILE A 517 6.22 -17.93 -6.50
C ILE A 517 4.96 -18.49 -5.87
N ILE A 518 4.64 -18.00 -4.68
CA ILE A 518 3.48 -18.41 -3.90
C ILE A 518 2.41 -17.32 -3.87
N ASP A 519 2.82 -16.07 -3.63
CA ASP A 519 1.90 -14.94 -3.60
C ASP A 519 2.59 -13.66 -4.11
N ILE A 520 1.77 -12.75 -4.60
CA ILE A 520 2.20 -11.43 -5.05
C ILE A 520 1.20 -10.39 -4.55
N ARG A 521 1.71 -9.29 -3.99
CA ARG A 521 0.89 -8.17 -3.51
C ARG A 521 1.40 -6.85 -4.05
N PHE A 522 0.51 -6.05 -4.61
CA PHE A 522 0.87 -4.71 -5.04
C PHE A 522 1.00 -3.79 -3.82
N LYS A 523 2.20 -3.24 -3.59
CA LYS A 523 2.49 -2.30 -2.52
C LYS A 523 2.12 -0.88 -2.92
N THR A 524 1.24 -0.26 -2.14
CA THR A 524 0.82 1.13 -2.31
C THR A 524 1.56 2.04 -1.34
N GLN A 525 1.84 3.28 -1.75
CA GLN A 525 2.43 4.30 -0.86
C GLN A 525 1.43 4.93 0.11
N TYR A 526 0.13 4.79 -0.17
CA TYR A 526 -0.95 5.32 0.66
C TYR A 526 -2.13 4.35 0.69
N GLY A 527 -2.95 4.47 1.74
CA GLY A 527 -4.05 3.58 2.05
C GLY A 527 -5.06 3.34 0.95
N ASN A 528 -5.17 4.13 -0.13
CA ASN A 528 -6.07 3.84 -1.27
C ASN A 528 -7.48 3.35 -0.86
N ASP A 529 -8.18 4.05 0.04
CA ASP A 529 -9.46 3.64 0.65
C ASP A 529 -9.42 2.32 1.47
N TRP A 530 -8.26 1.85 1.91
CA TRP A 530 -8.06 0.87 2.99
C TRP A 530 -7.95 1.53 4.36
N ASN A 531 -7.85 2.87 4.41
CA ASN A 531 -7.83 3.70 5.62
C ASN A 531 -9.11 4.51 5.81
#